data_AF-A0A1I9G2V9-F1
#
_entry.id   AF-A0A1I9G2V9-F1
#
_cell.length_a   1.000
_cell.length_b   1.000
_cell.length_c   1.000
_cell.angle_alpha   90.00
_cell.angle_beta   90.00
_cell.angle_gamma   90.00
#
_symmetry.space_group_name_H-M   'P 1'
#
loop_
_entity.id
_entity.type
_entity.pdbx_description
1 polymer ?
#
loop_
_entity_poly.entity_id
_entity_poly.type
_entity_poly.pdbx_seq_one_letter_code
_entity_poly.pdbx_strand_id
1 'polypeptide(L)'
;MVEEDETAGKTPEECRDLGLWEVDLVYYSLYGNNKGDSTKNKRGKAYKARSDSEYKCFEAHDGVLYRPGDHVFIEVSQCDPYYIGTISNFKMTKRDQLSVKVTRFYRPEDVPEDSYSLLLQDRQDDTSLNHTVMAAMQTRELFSSEISSIHPICHLSSGNAFLKSYKVQLNRLVYMHKELLFDKEEMDNESDTVEKESKGFA
;
A
#
# COMPACT_ATOMS: atom_id res chain seq x y z
N MET A 1 10.45 -33.20 -3.18
CA MET A 1 9.73 -32.58 -4.30
C MET A 1 9.35 -31.19 -3.84
N VAL A 2 9.85 -30.16 -4.52
CA VAL A 2 9.39 -28.80 -4.28
C VAL A 2 8.11 -28.71 -5.09
N GLU A 3 6.96 -28.64 -4.42
CA GLU A 3 5.69 -28.34 -5.10
C GLU A 3 5.90 -26.98 -5.77
N GLU A 4 6.05 -26.97 -7.10
CA GLU A 4 6.08 -25.71 -7.84
C GLU A 4 4.75 -25.01 -7.57
N ASP A 5 4.80 -23.79 -7.04
CA ASP A 5 3.61 -22.97 -6.85
C ASP A 5 2.99 -22.73 -8.22
N GLU A 6 1.97 -23.53 -8.56
CA GLU A 6 1.28 -23.49 -9.85
C GLU A 6 0.64 -22.13 -10.14
N THR A 7 0.60 -21.21 -9.17
CA THR A 7 0.08 -19.85 -9.30
C THR A 7 1.17 -18.79 -9.50
N ALA A 8 2.44 -19.17 -9.40
CA ALA A 8 3.57 -18.23 -9.52
C ALA A 8 3.60 -17.57 -10.91
N GLY A 9 3.58 -16.24 -10.92
CA GLY A 9 3.68 -15.43 -12.14
C GLY A 9 2.37 -15.26 -12.94
N LYS A 10 1.27 -15.85 -12.49
CA LYS A 10 -0.05 -15.75 -13.15
C LYS A 10 -0.86 -14.57 -12.62
N THR A 11 -1.71 -13.98 -13.45
CA THR A 11 -2.67 -12.96 -13.01
C THR A 11 -3.84 -13.61 -12.26
N PRO A 12 -4.59 -12.85 -11.43
CA PRO A 12 -5.79 -13.38 -10.78
C PRO A 12 -6.83 -13.95 -11.75
N GLU A 13 -6.95 -13.34 -12.93
CA GLU A 13 -7.84 -13.79 -14.00
C GLU A 13 -7.38 -15.12 -14.60
N GLU A 14 -6.07 -15.28 -14.83
CA GLU A 14 -5.50 -16.54 -15.33
C GLU A 14 -5.67 -17.68 -14.31
N CYS A 15 -5.44 -17.41 -13.01
CA CYS A 15 -5.68 -18.38 -11.95
C CYS A 15 -7.17 -18.78 -11.86
N ARG A 16 -8.08 -17.83 -12.10
CA ARG A 16 -9.53 -18.12 -12.20
C ARG A 16 -9.84 -18.97 -13.43
N ASP A 17 -9.31 -18.61 -14.59
CA ASP A 17 -9.63 -19.27 -15.87
C ASP A 17 -9.08 -20.70 -15.93
N LEU A 18 -7.97 -20.96 -15.24
CA LEU A 18 -7.44 -22.29 -14.99
C LEU A 18 -8.22 -23.07 -13.91
N GLY A 19 -9.23 -22.46 -13.29
CA GLY A 19 -10.05 -23.07 -12.24
C GLY A 19 -9.32 -23.27 -10.91
N LEU A 20 -8.15 -22.65 -10.72
CA LEU A 20 -7.36 -22.72 -9.49
C LEU A 20 -7.98 -21.84 -8.39
N TRP A 21 -8.51 -20.68 -8.77
CA TRP A 21 -9.14 -19.71 -7.86
C TRP A 21 -10.65 -19.55 -8.12
N GLU A 22 -11.40 -19.36 -7.05
CA GLU A 22 -12.80 -18.95 -7.04
C GLU A 22 -12.92 -17.45 -6.84
N VAL A 23 -14.02 -16.88 -7.32
CA VAL A 23 -14.30 -15.45 -7.20
C VAL A 23 -15.60 -15.26 -6.44
N ASP A 24 -15.49 -14.67 -5.25
CA ASP A 24 -16.61 -14.28 -4.41
C ASP A 24 -16.93 -12.78 -4.64
N LEU A 25 -18.18 -12.47 -4.96
CA LEU A 25 -18.62 -11.08 -5.15
C LEU A 25 -18.86 -10.42 -3.80
N VAL A 26 -18.10 -9.36 -3.52
CA VAL A 26 -18.19 -8.66 -2.23
C VAL A 26 -18.91 -7.33 -2.40
N TYR A 27 -19.98 -7.15 -1.63
CA TYR A 27 -20.74 -5.91 -1.58
C TYR A 27 -20.38 -5.13 -0.32
N TYR A 28 -20.07 -3.85 -0.47
CA TYR A 28 -19.68 -2.97 0.62
C TYR A 28 -20.16 -1.55 0.35
N SER A 29 -20.28 -0.71 1.38
CA SER A 29 -20.69 0.69 1.23
C SER A 29 -19.58 1.63 1.69
N LEU A 30 -19.32 2.67 0.90
CA LEU A 30 -18.39 3.74 1.27
C LEU A 30 -19.13 4.77 2.13
N TYR A 31 -18.66 4.95 3.37
CA TYR A 31 -19.15 5.93 4.37
C TYR A 31 -20.65 5.92 4.69
N GLY A 32 -20.96 5.45 5.90
CA GLY A 32 -22.24 5.73 6.57
C GLY A 32 -23.39 4.83 6.10
N ASN A 33 -24.10 4.28 7.08
CA ASN A 33 -25.20 3.33 6.96
C ASN A 33 -26.50 3.90 6.34
N ASN A 34 -26.41 4.91 5.48
CA ASN A 34 -27.59 5.51 4.84
C ASN A 34 -28.11 4.56 3.76
N LYS A 35 -29.00 3.67 4.17
CA LYS A 35 -29.70 2.63 3.38
C LYS A 35 -30.45 3.13 2.12
N GLY A 36 -30.37 4.41 1.78
CA GLY A 36 -31.09 5.02 0.67
C GLY A 36 -30.24 5.53 -0.49
N ASP A 37 -28.91 5.57 -0.36
CA ASP A 37 -28.05 6.14 -1.41
C ASP A 37 -27.32 5.03 -2.18
N SER A 38 -27.92 4.60 -3.29
CA SER A 38 -27.39 3.54 -4.16
C SER A 38 -26.02 3.87 -4.76
N THR A 39 -25.62 5.14 -4.78
CA THR A 39 -24.31 5.57 -5.31
C THR A 39 -23.13 5.13 -4.44
N LYS A 40 -23.40 4.82 -3.16
CA LYS A 40 -22.39 4.43 -2.15
C LYS A 40 -22.16 2.93 -2.06
N ASN A 41 -23.09 2.12 -2.58
CA ASN A 41 -22.93 0.67 -2.64
C ASN A 41 -21.93 0.32 -3.75
N LYS A 42 -20.82 -0.27 -3.33
CA LYS A 42 -19.72 -0.72 -4.16
C LYS A 42 -19.68 -2.23 -4.21
N ARG A 43 -19.13 -2.74 -5.30
CA ARG A 43 -18.96 -4.16 -5.54
C ARG A 43 -17.51 -4.41 -5.94
N GLY A 44 -16.87 -5.35 -5.25
CA GLY A 44 -15.55 -5.85 -5.56
C GLY A 44 -15.56 -7.35 -5.82
N LYS A 45 -14.38 -7.90 -6.12
CA LYS A 45 -14.15 -9.32 -6.35
C LYS A 45 -13.08 -9.82 -5.39
N ALA A 46 -13.38 -10.87 -4.64
CA ALA A 46 -12.42 -11.54 -3.76
C ALA A 46 -11.99 -12.85 -4.40
N TYR A 47 -10.69 -13.00 -4.62
CA TYR A 47 -10.13 -14.21 -5.23
C TYR A 47 -9.66 -15.15 -4.11
N LYS A 48 -10.17 -16.37 -4.13
CA LYS A 48 -9.94 -17.39 -3.10
C LYS A 48 -9.38 -18.64 -3.76
N ALA A 49 -8.26 -19.16 -3.27
CA ALA A 49 -7.69 -20.38 -3.83
C ALA A 49 -8.54 -21.60 -3.47
N ARG A 50 -8.77 -22.51 -4.42
CA ARG A 50 -9.53 -23.74 -4.17
C ARG A 50 -8.79 -24.76 -3.31
N SER A 51 -7.46 -24.74 -3.36
CA SER A 51 -6.61 -25.68 -2.64
C SER A 51 -6.73 -25.54 -1.13
N ASP A 52 -6.71 -24.30 -0.62
CA ASP A 52 -6.66 -23.99 0.82
C ASP A 52 -7.84 -23.12 1.31
N SER A 53 -8.72 -22.67 0.42
CA SER A 53 -9.81 -21.72 0.71
C SER A 53 -9.33 -20.37 1.28
N GLU A 54 -8.07 -20.00 1.05
CA GLU A 54 -7.51 -18.73 1.47
C GLU A 54 -7.73 -17.64 0.42
N TYR A 55 -8.11 -16.45 0.87
CA TYR A 55 -8.24 -15.28 0.01
C TYR A 55 -6.86 -14.71 -0.36
N LYS A 56 -6.52 -14.77 -1.65
CA LYS A 56 -5.22 -14.36 -2.18
C LYS A 56 -5.17 -12.89 -2.58
N CYS A 57 -6.28 -12.33 -3.06
CA CYS A 57 -6.36 -10.90 -3.40
C CYS A 57 -7.81 -10.39 -3.44
N PHE A 58 -7.94 -9.08 -3.43
CA PHE A 58 -9.21 -8.37 -3.54
C PHE A 58 -9.11 -7.26 -4.58
N GLU A 59 -10.02 -7.25 -5.54
CA GLU A 59 -10.18 -6.19 -6.54
C GLU A 59 -11.36 -5.31 -6.12
N ALA A 60 -11.08 -4.04 -5.85
CA ALA A 60 -12.09 -3.05 -5.49
C ALA A 60 -12.91 -2.58 -6.69
N HIS A 61 -13.99 -1.84 -6.42
CA HIS A 61 -14.91 -1.31 -7.44
C HIS A 61 -14.28 -0.34 -8.45
N ASP A 62 -13.15 0.26 -8.10
CA ASP A 62 -12.34 1.16 -8.92
C ASP A 62 -11.25 0.41 -9.72
N GLY A 63 -11.23 -0.92 -9.66
CA GLY A 63 -10.26 -1.77 -10.35
C GLY A 63 -8.92 -1.89 -9.63
N VAL A 64 -8.76 -1.28 -8.44
CA VAL A 64 -7.52 -1.42 -7.66
C VAL A 64 -7.45 -2.83 -7.09
N LEU A 65 -6.35 -3.52 -7.38
CA LEU A 65 -6.05 -4.85 -6.85
C LEU A 65 -5.18 -4.74 -5.60
N TYR A 66 -5.65 -5.35 -4.52
CA TYR A 66 -4.99 -5.44 -3.23
C TYR A 66 -4.56 -6.88 -2.95
N ARG A 67 -3.31 -7.06 -2.53
CA ARG A 67 -2.67 -8.35 -2.23
C ARG A 67 -2.02 -8.33 -0.85
N PRO A 68 -1.87 -9.49 -0.18
CA PRO A 68 -0.97 -9.62 0.95
C PRO A 68 0.42 -9.09 0.60
N GLY A 69 1.00 -8.27 1.49
CA GLY A 69 2.24 -7.55 1.25
C GLY A 69 2.06 -6.13 0.72
N ASP A 70 0.90 -5.77 0.18
CA ASP A 70 0.65 -4.40 -0.28
C ASP A 70 0.55 -3.44 0.89
N HIS A 71 1.02 -2.22 0.66
CA HIS A 71 0.90 -1.13 1.60
C HIS A 71 -0.35 -0.32 1.28
N VAL A 72 -1.13 -0.03 2.31
CA VAL A 72 -2.44 0.62 2.16
C VAL A 72 -2.66 1.70 3.19
N PHE A 73 -3.49 2.66 2.83
CA PHE A 73 -4.09 3.59 3.77
C PHE A 73 -5.43 3.04 4.25
N ILE A 74 -5.63 3.06 5.57
CA ILE A 74 -6.85 2.64 6.23
C ILE A 74 -7.51 3.88 6.82
N GLU A 75 -8.69 4.20 6.30
CA GLU A 75 -9.54 5.26 6.83
C GLU A 75 -10.49 4.68 7.87
N VAL A 76 -10.28 4.99 9.15
CA VAL A 76 -11.16 4.52 10.23
C VAL A 76 -12.18 5.59 10.63
N SER A 77 -11.83 6.87 10.45
CA SER A 77 -12.63 8.02 10.87
C SER A 77 -12.27 9.21 10.00
N GLN A 78 -13.25 10.06 9.68
CA GLN A 78 -13.04 11.29 8.92
C GLN A 78 -12.30 12.37 9.73
N CYS A 79 -12.28 12.22 11.05
CA CYS A 79 -11.62 13.15 11.96
C CYS A 79 -10.20 12.72 12.33
N ASP A 80 -9.84 11.46 12.05
CA ASP A 80 -8.54 10.90 12.40
C ASP A 80 -7.67 10.73 11.16
N PRO A 81 -6.34 10.91 11.26
CA PRO A 81 -5.44 10.63 10.16
C PRO A 81 -5.55 9.17 9.71
N TYR A 82 -5.40 8.93 8.40
CA TYR A 82 -5.30 7.58 7.85
C TYR A 82 -4.18 6.77 8.52
N TYR A 83 -4.49 5.52 8.87
CA TYR A 83 -3.45 4.57 9.25
C TYR A 83 -2.76 4.05 8.00
N ILE A 84 -1.47 3.77 8.12
CA ILE A 84 -0.68 3.18 7.04
C ILE A 84 -0.26 1.81 7.53
N GLY A 85 -0.39 0.80 6.69
CA GLY A 85 -0.06 -0.56 7.09
C GLY A 85 0.16 -1.48 5.92
N THR A 86 0.58 -2.69 6.22
CA THR A 86 0.79 -3.76 5.24
C THR A 86 -0.32 -4.78 5.36
N ILE A 87 -0.97 -5.12 4.24
CA ILE A 87 -1.97 -6.19 4.21
C ILE A 87 -1.29 -7.50 4.57
N SER A 88 -1.77 -8.16 5.63
CA SER A 88 -1.30 -9.49 6.00
C SER A 88 -2.10 -10.57 5.28
N ASN A 89 -3.42 -10.48 5.31
CA ASN A 89 -4.33 -11.39 4.61
C ASN A 89 -5.75 -10.82 4.56
N PHE A 90 -6.62 -11.51 3.82
CA PHE A 90 -8.05 -11.25 3.78
C PHE A 90 -8.82 -12.40 4.44
N LYS A 91 -9.95 -12.07 5.06
CA LYS A 91 -10.81 -13.05 5.73
C LYS A 91 -12.27 -12.66 5.64
N MET A 92 -13.12 -13.63 5.32
CA MET A 92 -14.56 -13.46 5.41
C MET A 92 -15.02 -13.51 6.87
N THR A 93 -15.82 -12.55 7.30
CA THR A 93 -16.42 -12.53 8.65
C THR A 93 -17.68 -13.40 8.70
N LYS A 94 -18.17 -13.70 9.91
CA LYS A 94 -19.40 -14.48 10.13
C LYS A 94 -20.67 -13.88 9.49
N ARG A 95 -20.63 -12.61 9.07
CA ARG A 95 -21.75 -11.90 8.43
C ARG A 95 -21.57 -11.77 6.92
N ASP A 96 -20.74 -12.62 6.33
CA ASP A 96 -20.43 -12.61 4.89
C ASP A 96 -19.89 -11.25 4.40
N GLN A 97 -19.12 -10.59 5.26
CA GLN A 97 -18.40 -9.36 4.92
C GLN A 97 -16.91 -9.64 4.89
N LEU A 98 -16.25 -9.29 3.79
CA LEU A 98 -14.81 -9.40 3.67
C LEU A 98 -14.13 -8.37 4.58
N SER A 99 -13.10 -8.81 5.28
CA SER A 99 -12.24 -7.96 6.10
C SER A 99 -10.78 -8.19 5.74
N VAL A 100 -9.97 -7.17 5.96
CA VAL A 100 -8.54 -7.17 5.71
C VAL A 100 -7.81 -7.09 7.05
N LYS A 101 -6.83 -7.96 7.26
CA LYS A 101 -5.88 -7.85 8.37
C LYS A 101 -4.71 -7.02 7.92
N VAL A 102 -4.37 -6.00 8.70
CA VAL A 102 -3.32 -5.03 8.38
C VAL A 102 -2.35 -4.93 9.55
N THR A 103 -1.05 -5.02 9.28
CA THR A 103 0.01 -4.69 10.24
C THR A 103 0.30 -3.20 10.13
N ARG A 104 0.05 -2.45 11.21
CA ARG A 104 0.14 -0.99 11.23
C ARG A 104 1.60 -0.52 11.27
N PHE A 105 1.90 0.57 10.59
CA PHE A 105 3.10 1.36 10.82
C PHE A 105 2.82 2.49 11.82
N TYR A 106 3.77 2.75 12.69
CA TYR A 106 3.73 3.91 13.58
C TYR A 106 4.24 5.15 12.85
N ARG A 107 3.53 6.26 13.03
CA ARG A 107 4.09 7.58 12.78
C ARG A 107 4.97 7.97 13.96
N PRO A 108 5.87 8.96 13.81
CA PRO A 108 6.68 9.45 14.92
C PRO A 108 5.83 9.80 16.16
N GLU A 109 4.64 10.40 15.96
CA GLU A 109 3.72 10.71 17.07
C GLU A 109 3.10 9.49 17.77
N ASP A 110 3.07 8.32 17.11
CA ASP A 110 2.53 7.09 17.69
C ASP A 110 3.60 6.26 18.43
N VAL A 111 4.89 6.60 18.30
CA VAL A 111 5.99 5.86 18.92
C VAL A 111 6.16 6.30 20.38
N PRO A 112 6.21 5.37 21.35
CA PRO A 112 6.52 5.71 22.75
C PRO A 112 7.84 6.49 22.89
N GLU A 113 7.87 7.48 23.78
CA GLU A 113 9.01 8.41 23.95
C GLU A 113 10.36 7.70 24.15
N ASP A 114 10.39 6.65 24.97
CA ASP A 114 11.60 5.85 25.21
C ASP A 114 12.11 5.17 23.94
N SER A 115 11.20 4.60 23.15
CA SER A 115 11.54 3.95 21.87
C SER A 115 11.99 4.97 20.83
N TYR A 116 11.35 6.14 20.79
CA TYR A 116 11.74 7.23 19.90
C TYR A 116 13.12 7.81 20.24
N SER A 117 13.43 7.92 21.53
CA SER A 117 14.75 8.41 21.99
C SER A 117 15.90 7.50 21.54
N LEU A 118 15.70 6.18 21.58
CA LEU A 118 16.68 5.22 21.05
C LEU A 118 16.89 5.38 19.54
N LEU A 119 15.82 5.59 18.78
CA LEU A 119 15.90 5.83 17.33
C LEU A 119 16.66 7.12 17.00
N LEU A 120 16.55 8.16 17.84
CA LEU A 120 17.32 9.39 17.68
C LEU A 120 18.81 9.20 17.99
N GLN A 121 19.15 8.36 18.98
CA GLN A 121 20.54 8.03 19.31
C GLN A 121 21.19 7.25 18.18
N ASP A 122 20.54 6.19 17.68
CA ASP A 122 21.05 5.38 16.56
C ASP A 122 21.32 6.24 15.32
N ARG A 123 20.44 7.21 15.06
CA ARG A 123 20.59 8.17 13.97
C ARG A 123 21.81 9.08 14.13
N GLN A 124 22.12 9.47 15.36
CA GLN A 124 23.27 10.34 15.65
C GLN A 124 24.60 9.59 15.50
N ASP A 125 24.58 8.28 15.74
CA ASP A 125 25.74 7.39 15.65
C ASP A 125 26.02 6.91 14.21
N ASP A 126 25.01 6.92 13.33
CA ASP A 126 25.17 6.53 11.92
C ASP A 126 25.83 7.63 11.07
N THR A 127 27.15 7.52 10.94
CA THR A 127 28.01 8.42 10.15
C THR A 127 27.91 8.20 8.64
N SER A 128 27.16 7.19 8.17
CA SER A 128 27.00 6.89 6.74
C SER A 128 25.83 7.65 6.09
N LEU A 129 24.95 8.25 6.90
CA LEU A 129 23.73 8.90 6.43
C LEU A 129 23.99 10.33 5.98
N ASN A 130 23.53 10.66 4.77
CA ASN A 130 23.55 12.04 4.27
C ASN A 130 22.52 12.88 5.04
N HIS A 131 23.00 13.83 5.85
CA HIS A 131 22.19 14.70 6.71
C HIS A 131 21.04 15.41 5.95
N THR A 132 21.23 15.72 4.66
CA THR A 132 20.21 16.33 3.80
C THR A 132 19.03 15.39 3.53
N VAL A 133 19.31 14.10 3.36
CA VAL A 133 18.29 13.06 3.16
C VAL A 133 17.51 12.83 4.46
N MET A 134 18.20 12.86 5.61
CA MET A 134 17.58 12.70 6.93
C MET A 134 16.57 13.80 7.26
N ALA A 135 16.89 15.05 6.97
CA ALA A 135 15.99 16.18 7.18
C ALA A 135 14.73 16.09 6.30
N ALA A 136 14.87 15.59 5.06
CA ALA A 136 13.74 15.37 4.15
C ALA A 136 12.85 14.18 4.59
N MET A 137 13.42 13.20 5.31
CA MET A 137 12.72 11.97 5.72
C MET A 137 11.84 12.14 6.95
N GLN A 138 12.17 13.05 7.87
CA GLN A 138 11.49 13.18 9.18
C GLN A 138 9.96 13.39 9.10
N THR A 139 9.46 14.03 8.06
CA THR A 139 8.03 14.39 7.97
C THR A 139 7.14 13.26 7.45
N ARG A 140 7.71 12.16 6.91
CA ARG A 140 6.93 10.99 6.41
C ARG A 140 7.55 9.66 6.77
N GLU A 141 8.32 9.67 7.86
CA GLU A 141 8.95 8.50 8.42
C GLU A 141 7.89 7.59 9.05
N LEU A 142 8.01 6.30 8.81
CA LEU A 142 7.16 5.29 9.41
C LEU A 142 8.01 4.18 10.02
N PHE A 143 7.57 3.70 11.17
CA PHE A 143 8.23 2.64 11.91
C PHE A 143 7.40 1.36 11.85
N SER A 144 8.05 0.24 11.53
CA SER A 144 7.41 -1.07 11.58
C SER A 144 6.94 -1.37 13.01
N SER A 145 5.71 -1.86 13.14
CA SER A 145 5.18 -2.38 14.40
C SER A 145 4.75 -3.84 14.25
N GLU A 146 4.53 -4.51 15.38
CA GLU A 146 3.90 -5.84 15.42
C GLU A 146 2.38 -5.76 15.60
N ILE A 147 1.81 -4.55 15.66
CA ILE A 147 0.37 -4.35 15.87
C ILE A 147 -0.37 -4.70 14.58
N SER A 148 -1.19 -5.73 14.67
CA SER A 148 -2.13 -6.09 13.60
C SER A 148 -3.58 -5.81 14.00
N SER A 149 -4.35 -5.20 13.11
CA SER A 149 -5.77 -4.93 13.28
C SER A 149 -6.57 -5.45 12.09
N ILE A 150 -7.85 -5.73 12.31
CA ILE A 150 -8.76 -6.19 11.25
C ILE A 150 -9.71 -5.03 10.93
N HIS A 151 -9.80 -4.68 9.65
CA HIS A 151 -10.67 -3.63 9.15
C HIS A 151 -11.62 -4.17 8.08
N PRO A 152 -12.86 -3.64 7.99
CA PRO A 152 -13.71 -3.92 6.86
C PRO A 152 -13.08 -3.36 5.57
N ILE A 153 -13.33 -4.00 4.43
CA ILE A 153 -12.77 -3.55 3.14
C ILE A 153 -13.19 -2.13 2.72
N CYS A 154 -14.29 -1.61 3.28
CA CYS A 154 -14.71 -0.23 3.01
C CYS A 154 -13.78 0.84 3.62
N HIS A 155 -12.86 0.46 4.50
CA HIS A 155 -11.83 1.35 5.04
C HIS A 155 -10.58 1.44 4.15
N LEU A 156 -10.45 0.59 3.12
CA LEU A 156 -9.40 0.75 2.12
C LEU A 156 -9.71 2.01 1.32
N SER A 157 -8.86 3.03 1.43
CA SER A 157 -8.99 4.20 0.57
C SER A 157 -8.66 3.81 -0.86
N SER A 158 -9.34 4.38 -1.85
CA SER A 158 -8.99 4.24 -3.27
C SER A 158 -7.56 4.72 -3.54
N GLY A 159 -6.60 3.80 -3.46
CA GLY A 159 -5.18 4.09 -3.67
C GLY A 159 -4.25 3.14 -2.91
N ASN A 160 -3.26 2.61 -3.62
CA ASN A 160 -2.14 1.90 -3.01
C ASN A 160 -1.11 2.91 -2.45
N ALA A 161 -0.54 2.59 -1.31
CA ALA A 161 0.58 3.34 -0.76
C ALA A 161 1.89 2.83 -1.38
N PHE A 162 2.69 3.73 -1.97
CA PHE A 162 4.06 3.39 -2.36
C PHE A 162 5.02 3.71 -1.20
N LEU A 163 5.48 2.66 -0.53
CA LEU A 163 6.52 2.73 0.49
C LEU A 163 7.88 2.43 -0.13
N LYS A 164 8.84 3.33 0.07
CA LYS A 164 10.26 3.09 -0.20
C LYS A 164 10.93 2.73 1.13
N SER A 165 11.36 1.47 1.27
CA SER A 165 12.08 1.01 2.46
C SER A 165 13.56 1.38 2.38
N TYR A 166 14.09 1.94 3.46
CA TYR A 166 15.53 2.15 3.64
C TYR A 166 15.97 1.29 4.83
N LYS A 167 16.97 0.43 4.63
CA LYS A 167 17.58 -0.31 5.74
C LYS A 167 18.57 0.62 6.44
N VAL A 168 18.16 1.19 7.57
CA VAL A 168 19.10 1.72 8.56
C VAL A 168 19.46 0.55 9.48
N GLN A 169 20.75 0.38 9.76
CA GLN A 169 21.27 -0.76 10.51
C GLN A 169 20.58 -0.78 11.88
N LEU A 170 19.79 -1.85 12.12
CA LEU A 170 19.02 -2.21 13.32
C LEU A 170 17.54 -1.81 13.47
N ASN A 171 16.94 -0.91 12.69
CA ASN A 171 15.46 -0.79 12.66
C ASN A 171 14.97 -0.31 11.29
N ARG A 172 14.02 -1.06 10.71
CA ARG A 172 13.61 -0.94 9.30
C ARG A 172 12.78 0.32 9.09
N LEU A 173 13.45 1.41 8.74
CA LEU A 173 12.82 2.65 8.37
C LEU A 173 12.08 2.51 7.03
N VAL A 174 10.82 2.94 6.99
CA VAL A 174 10.03 2.93 5.75
C VAL A 174 9.49 4.33 5.50
N TYR A 175 9.65 4.85 4.28
CA TYR A 175 9.20 6.18 3.91
C TYR A 175 8.08 6.11 2.87
N MET A 176 7.09 6.99 3.00
CA MET A 176 5.97 7.11 2.05
C MET A 176 6.22 8.16 0.98
N HIS A 177 6.22 7.74 -0.29
CA HIS A 177 6.04 8.66 -1.41
C HIS A 177 4.60 8.57 -1.91
N LYS A 178 3.80 9.61 -1.65
CA LYS A 178 2.45 9.73 -2.19
C LYS A 178 2.55 10.28 -3.61
N GLU A 179 2.78 9.42 -4.60
CA GLU A 179 2.30 9.74 -5.95
C GLU A 179 0.84 9.34 -5.99
N LEU A 180 -0.04 10.33 -5.79
CA LEU A 180 -1.36 10.22 -6.37
C LEU A 180 -1.16 10.21 -7.88
N LEU A 181 -1.72 9.20 -8.55
CA LEU A 181 -2.02 9.27 -9.97
C LEU A 181 -2.80 10.56 -10.25
N PHE A 182 -2.10 11.58 -10.72
CA PHE A 182 -2.66 12.63 -11.56
C PHE A 182 -1.66 12.84 -12.70
N ASP A 183 -2.13 12.43 -13.88
CA ASP A 183 -1.64 12.70 -15.23
C ASP A 183 -0.22 12.27 -15.56
N LYS A 184 -0.15 11.02 -16.03
CA LYS A 184 0.94 10.49 -16.84
C LYS A 184 0.70 10.91 -18.30
N GLU A 185 0.73 12.20 -18.57
CA GLU A 185 0.77 12.77 -19.93
C GLU A 185 1.39 14.17 -19.85
N GLU A 186 2.28 14.50 -20.80
CA GLU A 186 3.12 15.70 -20.88
C GLU A 186 4.40 15.74 -20.02
N MET A 187 5.39 14.90 -20.36
CA MET A 187 6.79 15.35 -20.27
C MET A 187 7.71 14.68 -21.30
N ASP A 188 7.21 14.46 -22.52
CA ASP A 188 8.04 14.12 -23.69
C ASP A 188 7.83 15.20 -24.76
N ASN A 189 8.58 16.30 -24.66
CA ASN A 189 9.01 17.12 -25.81
C ASN A 189 9.82 18.34 -25.32
N GLU A 190 11.01 18.13 -24.78
CA GLU A 190 12.07 19.14 -24.94
C GLU A 190 13.45 18.50 -24.79
N SER A 191 13.92 17.86 -25.85
CA SER A 191 15.35 17.65 -26.09
C SER A 191 15.56 17.23 -27.53
N ASP A 192 15.60 18.21 -28.42
CA ASP A 192 16.48 18.17 -29.60
C ASP A 192 16.44 19.53 -30.30
N THR A 193 17.36 20.42 -29.93
CA THR A 193 18.12 21.27 -30.86
C THR A 193 19.04 22.22 -30.08
N VAL A 194 20.22 21.74 -29.66
CA VAL A 194 21.39 22.62 -29.53
C VAL A 194 22.61 21.84 -30.01
N GLU A 195 22.82 21.79 -31.31
CA GLU A 195 24.15 21.61 -31.86
C GLU A 195 24.37 22.49 -33.08
N LYS A 196 25.47 23.26 -33.00
CA LYS A 196 26.27 23.83 -34.08
C LYS A 196 25.71 25.08 -34.76
N GLU A 197 26.30 26.24 -34.43
CA GLU A 197 27.22 26.92 -35.35
C GLU A 197 27.95 28.08 -34.65
N SER A 198 29.11 27.77 -34.09
CA SER A 198 30.17 28.76 -33.85
C SER A 198 31.22 28.58 -34.94
N LYS A 199 31.09 29.27 -36.07
CA LYS A 199 32.20 29.57 -37.00
C LYS A 199 31.82 30.78 -37.86
N GLY A 200 32.56 31.87 -37.66
CA GLY A 200 32.44 33.08 -38.47
C GLY A 200 33.11 34.26 -37.79
N PHE A 201 34.44 34.23 -37.66
CA PHE A 201 35.23 35.43 -37.40
C PHE A 201 36.07 35.70 -38.65
N ALA A 202 36.01 36.96 -39.10
CA ALA A 202 36.79 37.69 -40.12
C ALA A 202 35.91 38.24 -41.25
#